data_AF-A0A1M5C9J9-F1
#
_entry.id   AF-A0A1M5C9J9-F1
#
_cell.length_a   1.000
_cell.length_b   1.000
_cell.length_c   1.000
_cell.angle_alpha   90.00
_cell.angle_beta   90.00
_cell.angle_gamma   90.00
#
_symmetry.space_group_name_H-M   'P 1'
#
loop_
_entity.id
_entity.type
_entity.pdbx_description
1 polymer ?
#
loop_
_entity_poly.entity_id
_entity_poly.type
_entity_poly.pdbx_seq_one_letter_code
_entity_poly.pdbx_strand_id
1 'polypeptide(L)'
;MAETFVTLEEAAELEGLNYYTLYRRIQRNPGSFKTRTEERDGGKDRVLVALSSLSKKARRGYKEKVSISGSDVVVEQRTGQEAPWYVGVDLNWYLENFSKQYYQAVELGKRIQEFLNYNDGERTAFAEEFAEELGISQRTLYRYAKDYLEASAWAMRLHKENGHNYDFLKVLSLCRKPKEKFTFPSLDDKVRAYIENVWFDKDFAANDGTVEMLYMKLGQVAELQGWEYPSYQTVTRYINYLMEERRAKNAHFLAAKGMREYKNKVMVKGSRDTKSLPVLGLLQGDEHTFDCWVAFTHPNGKVTAIKPRLVGWVDTRSRVFLGDIICRHANSQILKLSLLKVIYGTPGGVPQWLLIDNGKDYNAKDLTGIKRSERKQKKELQFDEETKGFLSTCT
;
A
#
# COMPACT_ATOMS: atom_id res chain seq x y z
N MET A 1 -12.98 44.79 -40.64
CA MET A 1 -13.13 43.93 -39.45
C MET A 1 -14.61 43.77 -39.18
N ALA A 2 -15.10 42.53 -39.06
CA ALA A 2 -16.50 42.29 -38.70
C ALA A 2 -16.77 42.89 -37.31
N GLU A 3 -17.81 43.71 -37.17
CA GLU A 3 -18.19 44.33 -35.89
C GLU A 3 -18.93 43.29 -35.04
N THR A 4 -18.34 42.88 -33.92
CA THR A 4 -18.98 41.99 -32.92
C THR A 4 -19.94 42.77 -32.03
N PHE A 5 -21.16 42.27 -31.90
CA PHE A 5 -22.21 42.83 -31.06
C PHE A 5 -22.43 41.93 -29.84
N VAL A 6 -22.62 42.54 -28.67
CA VAL A 6 -22.94 41.85 -27.40
C VAL A 6 -24.26 42.38 -26.86
N THR A 7 -24.93 41.59 -26.02
CA THR A 7 -26.19 42.04 -25.43
C THR A 7 -26.00 43.24 -24.51
N LEU A 8 -27.02 44.08 -24.33
CA LEU A 8 -26.95 45.22 -23.42
C LEU A 8 -26.64 44.82 -21.97
N GLU A 9 -27.08 43.63 -21.54
CA GLU A 9 -26.76 43.04 -20.23
C GLU A 9 -25.26 42.73 -20.12
N GLU A 10 -24.72 41.98 -21.08
CA GLU A 10 -23.28 41.66 -21.13
C GLU A 10 -22.41 42.91 -21.26
N ALA A 11 -22.85 43.89 -22.06
CA ALA A 11 -22.17 45.17 -22.19
C ALA A 11 -22.14 45.95 -20.86
N ALA A 12 -23.22 45.90 -20.08
CA ALA A 12 -23.30 46.55 -18.77
C ALA A 12 -22.35 45.89 -17.76
N GLU A 13 -22.32 44.56 -17.74
CA GLU A 13 -21.37 43.81 -16.89
C GLU A 13 -19.92 44.12 -17.24
N LEU A 14 -19.57 44.14 -18.54
CA LEU A 14 -18.20 44.41 -19.00
C LEU A 14 -17.73 45.84 -18.65
N GLU A 15 -18.66 46.80 -18.57
CA GLU A 15 -18.40 48.17 -18.13
C GLU A 15 -18.46 48.34 -16.60
N GLY A 16 -18.89 47.31 -15.86
CA GLY A 16 -19.12 47.37 -14.41
C GLY A 16 -20.27 48.30 -14.03
N LEU A 17 -21.30 48.39 -14.88
CA LEU A 17 -22.47 49.25 -14.70
C LEU A 17 -23.73 48.38 -14.53
N ASN A 18 -24.76 48.94 -13.88
CA ASN A 18 -26.09 48.33 -13.89
C ASN A 18 -26.73 48.49 -15.29
N TYR A 19 -27.51 47.50 -15.73
CA TYR A 19 -28.25 47.48 -17.00
C TYR A 19 -28.95 48.81 -17.30
N TYR A 20 -29.76 49.31 -16.37
CA TYR A 20 -30.51 50.56 -16.55
C TYR A 20 -29.61 51.79 -16.65
N THR A 21 -28.42 51.74 -16.05
CA THR A 21 -27.43 52.83 -16.12
C THR A 21 -26.82 52.90 -17.51
N LEU A 22 -26.46 51.75 -18.09
CA LEU A 22 -25.95 51.70 -19.46
C LEU A 22 -27.04 52.04 -20.47
N TYR A 23 -28.26 51.53 -20.30
CA TYR A 23 -29.42 51.86 -21.12
C TYR A 23 -29.68 53.38 -21.20
N ARG A 24 -29.73 54.06 -20.04
CA ARG A 24 -29.91 55.51 -19.97
C ARG A 24 -28.75 56.28 -20.60
N ARG A 25 -27.52 55.75 -20.53
CA ARG A 25 -26.33 56.36 -21.14
C ARG A 25 -26.38 56.32 -22.66
N ILE A 26 -26.85 55.21 -23.22
CA ILE A 26 -27.09 55.05 -24.66
C ILE A 26 -28.21 56.00 -25.12
N GLN A 27 -29.31 56.09 -24.37
CA GLN A 27 -30.40 57.02 -24.70
C GLN A 27 -29.98 58.50 -24.66
N ARG A 28 -29.10 58.88 -23.73
CA ARG A 28 -28.62 60.27 -23.60
C ARG A 28 -27.63 60.66 -24.69
N ASN A 29 -26.81 59.73 -25.19
CA ASN A 29 -25.81 59.95 -26.23
C ASN A 29 -25.86 58.84 -27.30
N PRO A 30 -26.87 58.85 -28.19
CA PRO A 30 -27.04 57.79 -29.19
C PRO A 30 -25.88 57.72 -30.20
N GLY A 31 -25.21 58.85 -30.48
CA GLY A 31 -24.08 58.89 -31.43
C GLY A 31 -22.80 58.21 -30.93
N SER A 32 -22.63 57.98 -29.62
CA SER A 32 -21.41 57.34 -29.08
C SER A 32 -21.49 55.81 -29.03
N PHE A 33 -22.69 55.23 -29.21
CA PHE A 33 -22.91 53.78 -29.14
C PHE A 33 -23.56 53.26 -30.40
N LYS A 34 -22.88 52.38 -31.13
CA LYS A 34 -23.47 51.64 -32.23
C LYS A 34 -24.32 50.51 -31.64
N THR A 35 -25.62 50.54 -31.91
CA THR A 35 -26.58 49.56 -31.41
C THR A 35 -27.38 48.94 -32.54
N ARG A 36 -27.85 47.71 -32.32
CA ARG A 36 -28.74 46.98 -33.23
C ARG A 36 -29.85 46.33 -32.41
N THR A 37 -31.07 46.35 -32.89
CA THR A 37 -32.19 45.64 -32.26
C THR A 37 -32.37 44.28 -32.91
N GLU A 38 -32.57 43.26 -32.08
CA GLU A 38 -32.97 41.92 -32.49
C GLU A 38 -34.37 41.63 -31.96
N GLU A 39 -35.26 41.20 -32.85
CA GLU A 39 -36.59 40.73 -32.51
C GLU A 39 -36.49 39.43 -31.71
N ARG A 40 -37.32 39.32 -30.67
CA ARG A 40 -37.35 38.16 -29.79
C ARG A 40 -38.74 37.53 -29.86
N ASP A 41 -38.78 36.19 -29.81
CA ASP A 41 -40.02 35.42 -29.84
C ASP A 41 -40.77 35.59 -28.49
N GLY A 42 -41.49 36.71 -28.37
CA GLY A 42 -42.19 37.18 -27.17
C GLY A 42 -41.39 38.17 -26.30
N GLY A 43 -41.94 39.37 -26.11
CA GLY A 43 -41.39 40.45 -25.25
C GLY A 43 -40.89 41.68 -26.03
N LYS A 44 -40.22 42.61 -25.34
CA LYS A 44 -39.57 43.78 -25.99
C LYS A 44 -38.27 43.35 -26.69
N ASP A 45 -37.99 43.98 -27.84
CA ASP A 45 -36.78 43.76 -28.64
C ASP A 45 -35.50 43.84 -27.81
N ARG A 46 -34.55 42.95 -28.10
CA ARG A 46 -33.24 42.95 -27.47
C ARG A 46 -32.33 43.97 -28.13
N VAL A 47 -31.77 44.87 -27.32
CA VAL A 47 -30.77 45.83 -27.78
C VAL A 47 -29.39 45.21 -27.68
N LEU A 48 -28.69 45.12 -28.80
CA LEU A 48 -27.29 44.75 -28.90
C LEU A 48 -26.42 46.00 -29.02
N VAL A 49 -25.23 45.96 -28.42
CA VAL A 49 -24.24 47.04 -28.44
C VAL A 49 -22.96 46.54 -29.09
N ALA A 50 -22.39 47.31 -30.01
CA ALA A 50 -21.12 46.97 -30.63
C ALA A 50 -19.98 47.03 -29.60
N LEU A 51 -19.11 46.02 -29.59
CA LEU A 51 -17.90 46.01 -28.76
C LEU A 51 -16.96 47.19 -29.05
N SER A 52 -16.97 47.68 -30.30
CA SER A 52 -16.22 48.87 -30.74
C SER A 52 -16.71 50.17 -30.10
N SER A 53 -17.88 50.17 -29.46
CA SER A 53 -18.43 51.33 -28.73
C SER A 53 -18.19 51.26 -27.21
N LEU A 54 -17.72 50.12 -26.70
CA LEU A 54 -17.40 49.95 -25.28
C LEU A 54 -15.98 50.44 -24.95
N SER A 55 -15.71 50.67 -23.67
CA SER A 55 -14.40 51.09 -23.16
C SER A 55 -13.30 50.07 -23.46
N LYS A 56 -12.04 50.52 -23.47
CA LYS A 56 -10.89 49.61 -23.67
C LYS A 56 -10.84 48.50 -22.61
N LYS A 57 -11.29 48.79 -21.38
CA LYS A 57 -11.41 47.83 -20.28
C LYS A 57 -12.46 46.75 -20.59
N ALA A 58 -13.65 47.17 -21.03
CA ALA A 58 -14.73 46.26 -21.42
C ALA A 58 -14.34 45.36 -22.61
N ARG A 59 -13.65 45.91 -23.62
CA ARG A 59 -13.13 45.11 -24.75
C ARG A 59 -12.08 44.08 -24.32
N ARG A 60 -11.18 44.44 -23.40
CA ARG A 60 -10.19 43.51 -22.86
C ARG A 60 -10.85 42.41 -22.03
N GLY A 61 -11.81 42.77 -21.18
CA GLY A 61 -12.60 41.82 -20.39
C GLY A 61 -13.41 40.85 -21.26
N TYR A 62 -13.96 41.31 -22.38
CA TYR A 62 -14.63 40.42 -23.34
C TYR A 62 -13.65 39.47 -24.01
N LYS A 63 -12.47 39.95 -24.42
CA LYS A 63 -11.41 39.09 -25.00
C LYS A 63 -10.94 38.02 -24.00
N GLU A 64 -10.81 38.38 -22.73
CA GLU A 64 -10.48 37.45 -21.64
C GLU A 64 -11.62 36.45 -21.40
N LYS A 65 -12.88 36.90 -21.28
CA LYS A 65 -14.06 36.02 -21.13
C LYS A 65 -14.23 35.05 -22.32
N VAL A 66 -14.03 35.51 -23.55
CA VAL A 66 -14.09 34.66 -24.76
C VAL A 66 -12.90 33.68 -24.81
N SER A 67 -11.71 34.10 -24.40
CA SER A 67 -10.55 33.20 -24.28
C SER A 67 -10.77 32.12 -23.22
N ILE A 68 -11.41 32.44 -22.10
CA ILE A 68 -11.70 31.51 -21.01
C ILE A 68 -12.83 30.57 -21.40
N SER A 69 -13.96 31.08 -21.88
CA SER A 69 -15.09 30.25 -22.35
C SER A 69 -14.71 29.35 -23.53
N GLY A 70 -13.91 29.84 -24.47
CA GLY A 70 -13.33 29.03 -25.54
C GLY A 70 -12.40 27.93 -25.00
N SER A 71 -11.64 28.21 -23.93
CA SER A 71 -10.82 27.19 -23.27
C SER A 71 -11.66 26.14 -22.56
N ASP A 72 -12.78 26.53 -21.94
CA ASP A 72 -13.69 25.62 -21.22
C ASP A 72 -14.40 24.67 -22.17
N VAL A 73 -14.92 25.16 -23.30
CA VAL A 73 -15.55 24.33 -24.33
C VAL A 73 -14.54 23.32 -24.91
N VAL A 74 -13.28 23.73 -25.12
CA VAL A 74 -12.23 22.83 -25.61
C VAL A 74 -11.82 21.79 -24.57
N VAL A 75 -11.83 22.16 -23.28
CA VAL A 75 -11.56 21.22 -22.17
C VAL A 75 -12.70 20.19 -22.05
N GLU A 76 -13.95 20.62 -22.09
CA GLU A 76 -15.12 19.72 -22.04
C GLU A 76 -15.19 18.79 -23.25
N GLN A 77 -14.88 19.27 -24.46
CA GLN A 77 -14.84 18.41 -25.65
C GLN A 77 -13.73 17.36 -25.63
N ARG A 78 -12.61 17.65 -24.96
CA ARG A 78 -11.44 16.77 -24.90
C ARG A 78 -11.41 15.87 -23.68
N THR A 79 -12.04 16.28 -22.58
CA THR A 79 -12.24 15.42 -21.42
C THR A 79 -13.51 14.60 -21.66
N GLY A 80 -13.34 13.33 -22.03
CA GLY A 80 -14.47 12.41 -22.17
C GLY A 80 -15.28 12.25 -20.87
N GLN A 81 -16.42 11.56 -20.95
CA GLN A 81 -17.24 11.26 -19.77
C GLN A 81 -16.51 10.37 -18.75
N GLU A 82 -15.63 9.49 -19.22
CA GLU A 82 -14.83 8.58 -18.38
C GLU A 82 -13.40 9.09 -18.22
N ALA A 83 -12.89 9.06 -16.99
CA ALA A 83 -11.54 9.51 -16.68
C ALA A 83 -10.49 8.50 -17.19
N PRO A 84 -9.45 8.96 -17.92
CA PRO A 84 -8.32 8.11 -18.27
C PRO A 84 -7.62 7.53 -17.04
N TRP A 85 -6.95 6.37 -17.22
CA TRP A 85 -6.33 5.63 -16.11
C TRP A 85 -5.34 6.47 -15.29
N TYR A 86 -4.66 7.44 -15.90
CA TYR A 86 -3.63 8.26 -15.27
C TYR A 86 -4.18 9.38 -14.38
N VAL A 87 -5.46 9.71 -14.47
CA VAL A 87 -6.08 10.81 -13.69
C VAL A 87 -6.17 10.47 -12.20
N GLY A 88 -6.44 9.20 -11.87
CA GLY A 88 -6.59 8.72 -10.50
C GLY A 88 -5.34 8.11 -9.89
N VAL A 89 -4.19 8.14 -10.58
CA VAL A 89 -2.96 7.47 -10.14
C VAL A 89 -2.10 8.42 -9.30
N ASP A 90 -1.63 7.91 -8.15
CA ASP A 90 -0.63 8.61 -7.35
C ASP A 90 0.73 8.61 -8.08
N LEU A 91 1.25 9.81 -8.32
CA LEU A 91 2.53 10.03 -8.99
C LEU A 91 3.70 9.41 -8.20
N ASN A 92 3.70 9.52 -6.88
CA ASN A 92 4.79 8.99 -6.06
C ASN A 92 4.85 7.47 -6.17
N TRP A 93 3.70 6.81 -6.01
CA TRP A 93 3.56 5.37 -6.25
C TRP A 93 4.03 4.98 -7.66
N TYR A 94 3.66 5.73 -8.70
CA TYR A 94 4.08 5.43 -10.07
C TYR A 94 5.60 5.54 -10.23
N LEU A 95 6.24 6.58 -9.67
CA LEU A 95 7.69 6.78 -9.73
C LEU A 95 8.44 5.66 -9.01
N GLU A 96 7.98 5.25 -7.83
CA GLU A 96 8.59 4.15 -7.07
C GLU A 96 8.58 2.83 -7.86
N ASN A 97 7.52 2.55 -8.60
CA ASN A 97 7.35 1.29 -9.34
C ASN A 97 7.84 1.34 -10.79
N PHE A 98 7.82 2.50 -11.45
CA PHE A 98 8.02 2.66 -12.90
C PHE A 98 8.87 3.88 -13.29
N SER A 99 9.79 4.34 -12.44
CA SER A 99 10.66 5.52 -12.66
C SER A 99 11.28 5.60 -14.06
N LYS A 100 11.89 4.51 -14.54
CA LYS A 100 12.53 4.46 -15.86
C LYS A 100 11.55 4.79 -16.99
N GLN A 101 10.33 4.25 -16.93
CA GLN A 101 9.30 4.50 -17.95
C GLN A 101 8.82 5.95 -17.89
N TYR A 102 8.70 6.50 -16.67
CA TYR A 102 8.35 7.89 -16.47
C TYR A 102 9.37 8.84 -17.10
N TYR A 103 10.67 8.65 -16.84
CA TYR A 103 11.71 9.51 -17.42
C TYR A 103 11.77 9.44 -18.95
N GLN A 104 11.59 8.26 -19.53
CA GLN A 104 11.47 8.10 -20.98
C GLN A 104 10.25 8.86 -21.53
N ALA A 105 9.12 8.81 -20.82
CA ALA A 105 7.93 9.57 -21.17
C ALA A 105 8.12 11.09 -21.03
N VAL A 106 8.95 11.56 -20.10
CA VAL A 106 9.30 12.99 -19.98
C VAL A 106 10.03 13.47 -21.23
N GLU A 107 11.03 12.72 -21.69
CA GLU A 107 11.78 13.06 -22.92
C GLU A 107 10.88 13.04 -24.15
N LEU A 108 10.05 11.99 -24.27
CA LEU A 108 9.06 11.87 -25.33
C LEU A 108 8.04 13.02 -25.30
N GLY A 109 7.61 13.43 -24.10
CA GLY A 109 6.68 14.55 -23.91
C GLY A 109 7.22 15.88 -24.44
N LYS A 110 8.53 16.15 -24.29
CA LYS A 110 9.18 17.34 -24.86
C LYS A 110 9.11 17.33 -26.38
N ARG A 111 9.43 16.19 -27.00
CA ARG A 111 9.37 16.01 -28.46
C ARG A 111 7.93 16.15 -28.99
N ILE A 112 6.95 15.59 -28.28
CA ILE A 112 5.53 15.76 -28.66
C ILE A 112 5.08 17.21 -28.52
N GLN A 113 5.56 17.93 -27.51
CA GLN A 113 5.27 19.35 -27.36
C GLN A 113 5.86 20.18 -28.51
N GLU A 114 7.08 19.86 -28.96
CA GLU A 114 7.68 20.45 -30.17
C GLU A 114 6.79 20.21 -31.40
N PHE A 115 6.34 18.97 -31.61
CA PHE A 115 5.42 18.62 -32.69
C PHE A 115 4.07 19.36 -32.62
N LEU A 116 3.52 19.52 -31.42
CA LEU A 116 2.25 20.23 -31.23
C LEU A 116 2.36 21.73 -31.46
N ASN A 117 3.53 22.31 -31.21
CA ASN A 117 3.80 23.75 -31.39
C ASN A 117 4.19 24.11 -32.83
N TYR A 118 4.41 23.12 -33.69
CA TYR A 118 4.73 23.35 -35.09
C TYR A 118 3.53 23.94 -35.85
N ASN A 119 3.70 25.17 -36.35
CA ASN A 119 2.66 25.95 -37.04
C ASN A 119 3.04 26.35 -38.48
N ASP A 120 4.23 25.99 -38.96
CA ASP A 120 4.77 26.43 -40.26
C ASP A 120 4.66 25.31 -41.30
N GLY A 121 4.41 25.60 -42.58
CA GLY A 121 4.51 24.62 -43.67
C GLY A 121 3.49 23.46 -43.69
N GLU A 122 3.81 22.41 -44.46
CA GLU A 122 2.98 21.20 -44.60
C GLU A 122 3.15 20.26 -43.40
N ARG A 123 2.18 20.32 -42.48
CA ARG A 123 2.16 19.54 -41.23
C ARG A 123 2.28 18.02 -41.42
N THR A 124 1.80 17.49 -42.54
CA THR A 124 1.85 16.07 -42.88
C THR A 124 3.27 15.60 -43.20
N ALA A 125 4.02 16.35 -44.02
CA ALA A 125 5.40 16.04 -44.35
C ALA A 125 6.31 16.14 -43.12
N PHE A 126 6.12 17.19 -42.32
CA PHE A 126 6.82 17.32 -41.03
C PHE A 126 6.49 16.17 -40.07
N ALA A 127 5.23 15.72 -40.02
CA ALA A 127 4.85 14.58 -39.17
C ALA A 127 5.51 13.26 -39.60
N GLU A 128 5.77 13.06 -40.90
CA GLU A 128 6.50 11.87 -41.39
C GLU A 128 7.96 11.92 -40.97
N GLU A 129 8.67 13.02 -41.27
CA GLU A 129 10.07 13.20 -40.89
C GLU A 129 10.29 13.13 -39.37
N PHE A 130 9.41 13.78 -38.60
CA PHE A 130 9.47 13.79 -37.14
C PHE A 130 9.18 12.40 -36.53
N ALA A 131 8.30 11.62 -37.16
CA ALA A 131 8.03 10.25 -36.73
C ALA A 131 9.22 9.33 -37.03
N GLU A 132 9.90 9.51 -38.17
CA GLU A 132 11.13 8.80 -38.52
C GLU A 132 12.27 9.11 -37.54
N GLU A 133 12.48 10.38 -37.17
CA GLU A 133 13.49 10.77 -36.16
C GLU A 133 13.26 10.08 -34.80
N LEU A 134 11.99 9.95 -34.40
CA LEU A 134 11.59 9.26 -33.17
C LEU A 134 11.56 7.72 -33.30
N GLY A 135 11.75 7.17 -34.49
CA GLY A 135 11.66 5.74 -34.76
C GLY A 135 10.26 5.15 -34.55
N ILE A 136 9.20 5.95 -34.73
CA ILE A 136 7.81 5.52 -34.57
C ILE A 136 7.01 5.74 -35.85
N SER A 137 5.83 5.11 -35.95
CA SER A 137 4.92 5.40 -37.08
C SER A 137 4.23 6.75 -36.92
N GLN A 138 3.92 7.41 -38.03
CA GLN A 138 3.12 8.65 -38.05
C GLN A 138 1.78 8.49 -37.29
N ARG A 139 1.13 7.32 -37.41
CA ARG A 139 -0.08 6.98 -36.65
C ARG A 139 0.15 6.99 -35.13
N THR A 140 1.29 6.48 -34.69
CA THR A 140 1.69 6.49 -33.28
C THR A 140 1.94 7.90 -32.77
N LEU A 141 2.62 8.74 -33.58
CA LEU A 141 2.88 10.15 -33.25
C LEU A 141 1.58 10.92 -33.05
N TYR A 142 0.62 10.80 -33.97
CA TYR A 142 -0.69 11.43 -33.82
C TYR A 142 -1.49 10.92 -32.61
N ARG A 143 -1.39 9.62 -32.30
CA ARG A 143 -2.01 9.06 -31.09
C ARG A 143 -1.41 9.70 -29.83
N TYR A 144 -0.09 9.76 -29.73
CA TYR A 144 0.57 10.40 -28.58
C TYR A 144 0.24 11.89 -28.47
N ALA A 145 0.18 12.62 -29.59
CA ALA A 145 -0.23 14.01 -29.61
C ALA A 145 -1.68 14.18 -29.10
N LYS A 146 -2.59 13.28 -29.50
CA LYS A 146 -3.97 13.25 -29.01
C LYS A 146 -4.02 12.97 -27.50
N ASP A 147 -3.35 11.93 -27.03
CA ASP A 147 -3.31 11.52 -25.62
C ASP A 147 -2.69 12.63 -24.74
N TYR A 148 -1.68 13.34 -25.25
CA TYR A 148 -1.05 14.49 -24.59
C TYR A 148 -2.01 15.69 -24.47
N LEU A 149 -2.75 16.00 -25.53
CA LEU A 149 -3.74 17.08 -25.52
C LEU A 149 -4.95 16.77 -24.61
N GLU A 150 -5.40 15.52 -24.57
CA GLU A 150 -6.43 15.06 -23.65
C GLU A 150 -5.95 15.18 -22.19
N ALA A 151 -4.73 14.73 -21.90
CA ALA A 151 -4.13 14.86 -20.58
C ALA A 151 -3.95 16.33 -20.16
N SER A 152 -3.59 17.20 -21.10
CA SER A 152 -3.51 18.64 -20.84
C SER A 152 -4.87 19.26 -20.53
N ALA A 153 -5.94 18.78 -21.16
CA ALA A 153 -7.30 19.23 -20.85
C ALA A 153 -7.72 18.77 -19.43
N TRP A 154 -7.43 17.52 -19.09
CA TRP A 154 -7.64 16.99 -17.73
C TRP A 154 -6.85 17.74 -16.66
N ALA A 155 -5.59 18.07 -16.94
CA ALA A 155 -4.76 18.87 -16.03
C ALA A 155 -5.35 20.27 -15.79
N MET A 156 -5.84 20.93 -16.85
CA MET A 156 -6.52 22.23 -16.73
C MET A 156 -7.82 22.13 -15.92
N ARG A 157 -8.60 21.06 -16.12
CA ARG A 157 -9.86 20.83 -15.39
C ARG A 157 -9.61 20.66 -13.89
N LEU A 158 -8.70 19.77 -13.51
CA LEU A 158 -8.34 19.54 -12.10
C LEU A 158 -7.68 20.75 -11.44
N HIS A 159 -6.90 21.53 -12.21
CA HIS A 159 -6.33 22.78 -11.73
C HIS A 159 -7.43 23.80 -11.38
N LYS A 160 -8.51 23.88 -12.17
CA LYS A 160 -9.66 24.75 -11.86
C LYS A 160 -10.42 24.29 -10.63
N GLU A 161 -10.54 22.97 -10.42
CA GLU A 161 -11.24 22.39 -9.27
C GLU A 161 -10.48 22.61 -7.95
N ASN A 162 -9.16 22.31 -7.93
CA ASN A 162 -8.39 22.23 -6.67
C ASN A 162 -7.15 23.15 -6.61
N GLY A 163 -6.83 23.89 -7.67
CA GLY A 163 -5.71 24.85 -7.71
C GLY A 163 -4.30 24.24 -7.80
N HIS A 164 -4.16 22.90 -7.80
CA HIS A 164 -2.87 22.22 -7.87
C HIS A 164 -2.34 22.05 -9.30
N ASN A 165 -1.02 21.83 -9.44
CA ASN A 165 -0.41 21.56 -10.74
C ASN A 165 -0.52 20.08 -11.13
N TYR A 166 -1.14 19.79 -12.27
CA TYR A 166 -1.36 18.44 -12.81
C TYR A 166 -0.62 18.19 -14.13
N ASP A 167 0.43 18.96 -14.44
CA ASP A 167 1.17 18.83 -15.70
C ASP A 167 1.79 17.43 -15.88
N PHE A 168 2.06 16.72 -14.78
CA PHE A 168 2.55 15.34 -14.80
C PHE A 168 1.60 14.36 -15.50
N LEU A 169 0.29 14.67 -15.61
CA LEU A 169 -0.67 13.84 -16.34
C LEU A 169 -0.29 13.72 -17.83
N LYS A 170 0.31 14.76 -18.41
CA LYS A 170 0.78 14.75 -19.81
C LYS A 170 1.91 13.74 -20.02
N VAL A 171 2.75 13.54 -19.00
CA VAL A 171 3.81 12.53 -19.03
C VAL A 171 3.20 11.15 -18.81
N LEU A 172 2.28 11.02 -17.85
CA LEU A 172 1.62 9.74 -17.58
C LEU A 172 0.76 9.24 -18.74
N SER A 173 0.20 10.10 -19.59
CA SER A 173 -0.56 9.66 -20.77
C SER A 173 0.31 8.97 -21.82
N LEU A 174 1.61 9.27 -21.83
CA LEU A 174 2.61 8.63 -22.69
C LEU A 174 3.20 7.36 -22.07
N CYS A 175 2.94 7.13 -20.79
CA CYS A 175 3.32 5.91 -20.11
C CYS A 175 2.36 4.77 -20.43
N ARG A 176 2.86 3.53 -20.32
CA ARG A 176 2.01 2.34 -20.42
C ARG A 176 1.21 2.19 -19.12
N LYS A 177 -0.10 1.96 -19.23
CA LYS A 177 -0.96 1.63 -18.09
C LYS A 177 -0.34 0.48 -17.27
N PRO A 178 -0.07 0.66 -15.96
CA PRO A 178 0.38 -0.41 -15.09
C PRO A 178 -0.58 -1.60 -15.15
N LYS A 179 -0.03 -2.81 -15.26
CA LYS A 179 -0.84 -4.01 -15.16
C LYS A 179 -1.23 -4.23 -13.70
N GLU A 180 -2.51 -4.51 -13.46
CA GLU A 180 -2.98 -4.92 -12.14
C GLU A 180 -2.26 -6.19 -11.71
N LYS A 181 -1.59 -6.13 -10.56
CA LYS A 181 -0.89 -7.29 -9.97
C LYS A 181 -1.93 -8.31 -9.50
N PHE A 182 -1.52 -9.58 -9.47
CA PHE A 182 -2.32 -10.70 -8.97
C PHE A 182 -3.65 -10.94 -9.70
N THR A 183 -3.72 -10.52 -10.96
CA THR A 183 -4.80 -10.89 -11.87
C THR A 183 -4.44 -12.19 -12.57
N PHE A 184 -5.43 -13.09 -12.66
CA PHE A 184 -5.31 -14.39 -13.31
C PHE A 184 -6.48 -14.64 -14.28
N PRO A 185 -6.57 -13.88 -15.40
CA PRO A 185 -7.72 -13.98 -16.31
C PRO A 185 -7.88 -15.35 -16.98
N SER A 186 -6.80 -16.11 -17.09
CA SER A 186 -6.78 -17.46 -17.66
C SER A 186 -7.17 -18.56 -16.67
N LEU A 187 -7.44 -18.23 -15.41
CA LEU A 187 -7.87 -19.17 -14.38
C LEU A 187 -9.37 -19.03 -14.15
N ASP A 188 -10.12 -19.97 -14.74
CA ASP A 188 -11.54 -20.14 -14.44
C ASP A 188 -11.75 -20.50 -12.96
N ASP A 189 -12.90 -20.13 -12.41
CA ASP A 189 -13.20 -20.30 -10.99
C ASP A 189 -13.24 -21.78 -10.58
N LYS A 190 -13.64 -22.68 -11.49
CA LYS A 190 -13.62 -24.14 -11.26
C LYS A 190 -12.19 -24.67 -11.12
N VAL A 191 -11.31 -24.26 -12.02
CA VAL A 191 -9.89 -24.63 -12.01
C VAL A 191 -9.22 -24.08 -10.76
N ARG A 192 -9.57 -22.84 -10.38
CA ARG A 192 -9.08 -22.20 -9.16
C ARG A 192 -9.43 -23.00 -7.91
N ALA A 193 -10.71 -23.35 -7.75
CA ALA A 193 -11.18 -24.14 -6.63
C ALA A 193 -10.50 -25.52 -6.58
N TYR A 194 -10.28 -26.16 -7.73
CA TYR A 194 -9.55 -27.43 -7.79
C TYR A 194 -8.09 -27.27 -7.32
N ILE A 195 -7.37 -26.26 -7.81
CA ILE A 195 -5.98 -26.00 -7.39
C ILE A 195 -5.91 -25.77 -5.88
N GLU A 196 -6.78 -24.93 -5.33
CA GLU A 196 -6.83 -24.66 -3.88
C GLU A 196 -7.13 -25.95 -3.09
N ASN A 197 -8.14 -26.72 -3.51
CA ASN A 197 -8.52 -27.96 -2.84
C ASN A 197 -7.38 -28.98 -2.82
N VAL A 198 -6.65 -29.15 -3.93
CA VAL A 198 -5.51 -30.08 -3.98
C VAL A 198 -4.33 -29.54 -3.19
N TRP A 199 -4.04 -28.25 -3.28
CA TRP A 199 -2.87 -27.65 -2.62
C TRP A 199 -2.99 -27.66 -1.09
N PHE A 200 -4.19 -27.44 -0.56
CA PHE A 200 -4.47 -27.48 0.88
C PHE A 200 -4.97 -28.83 1.38
N ASP A 201 -5.07 -29.83 0.50
CA ASP A 201 -5.39 -31.19 0.91
C ASP A 201 -4.33 -31.73 1.88
N LYS A 202 -4.80 -32.42 2.92
CA LYS A 202 -3.92 -32.90 3.99
C LYS A 202 -2.91 -33.93 3.48
N ASP A 203 -3.34 -34.84 2.62
CA ASP A 203 -2.46 -35.91 2.14
C ASP A 203 -1.46 -35.36 1.12
N PHE A 204 -1.87 -34.40 0.30
CA PHE A 204 -0.96 -33.71 -0.60
C PHE A 204 0.09 -32.89 0.15
N ALA A 205 -0.34 -32.07 1.12
CA ALA A 205 0.55 -31.20 1.88
C ALA A 205 1.48 -32.00 2.82
N ALA A 206 1.01 -33.11 3.41
CA ALA A 206 1.83 -33.94 4.29
C ALA A 206 2.98 -34.64 3.55
N ASN A 207 2.80 -34.93 2.27
CA ASN A 207 3.81 -35.53 1.40
C ASN A 207 4.70 -34.50 0.68
N ASP A 208 4.71 -33.25 1.14
CA ASP A 208 5.48 -32.14 0.55
C ASP A 208 5.23 -32.00 -0.97
N GLY A 209 3.95 -32.08 -1.37
CA GLY A 209 3.53 -32.04 -2.77
C GLY A 209 4.02 -30.80 -3.53
N THR A 210 4.60 -31.01 -4.71
CA THR A 210 5.17 -29.94 -5.52
C THR A 210 4.16 -29.34 -6.49
N VAL A 211 4.45 -28.13 -7.01
CA VAL A 211 3.62 -27.49 -8.04
C VAL A 211 3.49 -28.37 -9.30
N GLU A 212 4.54 -29.11 -9.64
CA GLU A 212 4.55 -30.06 -10.75
C GLU A 212 3.57 -31.23 -10.52
N MET A 213 3.55 -31.81 -9.32
CA MET A 213 2.60 -32.88 -8.97
C MET A 213 1.16 -32.38 -9.03
N LEU A 214 0.90 -31.15 -8.56
CA LEU A 214 -0.42 -30.53 -8.67
C LEU A 214 -0.80 -30.30 -10.13
N TYR A 215 0.12 -29.81 -10.96
CA TYR A 215 -0.13 -29.55 -12.37
C TYR A 215 -0.43 -30.84 -13.15
N MET A 216 0.28 -31.93 -12.87
CA MET A 216 -0.03 -33.24 -13.45
C MET A 216 -1.43 -33.73 -13.08
N LYS A 217 -1.82 -33.62 -11.80
CA LYS A 217 -3.18 -33.97 -11.35
C LYS A 217 -4.24 -33.09 -12.01
N LEU A 218 -3.96 -31.80 -12.15
CA LEU A 218 -4.84 -30.86 -12.84
C LEU A 218 -5.06 -31.27 -14.30
N GLY A 219 -4.00 -31.65 -15.02
CA GLY A 219 -4.11 -32.14 -16.40
C GLY A 219 -5.00 -33.38 -16.52
N GLN A 220 -4.82 -34.37 -15.63
CA GLN A 220 -5.64 -35.59 -15.62
C GLN A 220 -7.13 -35.29 -15.39
N VAL A 221 -7.45 -34.42 -14.42
CA VAL A 221 -8.84 -34.05 -14.15
C VAL A 221 -9.41 -33.17 -15.26
N ALA A 222 -8.60 -32.29 -15.84
CA ALA A 222 -9.01 -31.46 -16.96
C ALA A 222 -9.36 -32.28 -18.19
N GLU A 223 -8.58 -33.32 -18.52
CA GLU A 223 -8.90 -34.26 -19.61
C GLU A 223 -10.21 -35.01 -19.36
N LEU A 224 -10.43 -35.49 -18.12
CA LEU A 224 -11.65 -36.21 -17.75
C LEU A 224 -12.90 -35.33 -17.77
N GLN A 225 -12.77 -34.06 -17.37
CA GLN A 225 -13.88 -33.12 -17.26
C GLN A 225 -14.05 -32.20 -18.48
N GLY A 226 -13.14 -32.30 -19.45
CA GLY A 226 -13.08 -31.41 -20.61
C GLY A 226 -12.83 -29.94 -20.24
N TRP A 227 -12.06 -29.67 -19.17
CA TRP A 227 -11.74 -28.31 -18.76
C TRP A 227 -10.54 -27.76 -19.52
N GLU A 228 -10.62 -26.51 -19.95
CA GLU A 228 -9.43 -25.77 -20.32
C GLU A 228 -8.67 -25.36 -19.05
N TYR A 229 -7.36 -25.62 -19.03
CA TYR A 229 -6.50 -25.28 -17.89
C TYR A 229 -5.28 -24.47 -18.34
N PRO A 230 -4.77 -23.57 -17.50
CA PRO A 230 -3.74 -22.62 -17.89
C PRO A 230 -2.35 -23.27 -17.94
N SER A 231 -1.36 -22.53 -18.46
CA SER A 231 0.04 -22.97 -18.46
C SER A 231 0.59 -23.18 -17.05
N TYR A 232 1.58 -24.06 -16.93
CA TYR A 232 2.32 -24.32 -15.69
C TYR A 232 2.77 -23.04 -14.97
N GLN A 233 3.36 -22.08 -15.69
CA GLN A 233 3.82 -20.81 -15.11
C GLN A 233 2.69 -19.99 -14.48
N THR A 234 1.47 -20.06 -15.04
CA THR A 234 0.30 -19.40 -14.47
C THR A 234 -0.08 -20.03 -13.14
N VAL A 235 -0.10 -21.37 -13.07
CA VAL A 235 -0.38 -22.12 -11.84
C VAL A 235 0.67 -21.81 -10.77
N THR A 236 1.95 -21.80 -11.11
CA THR A 236 3.03 -21.43 -10.17
C THR A 236 2.86 -20.02 -9.62
N ARG A 237 2.58 -19.03 -10.49
CA ARG A 237 2.31 -17.66 -10.04
C ARG A 237 1.09 -17.58 -9.12
N TYR A 238 0.07 -18.37 -9.41
CA TYR A 238 -1.16 -18.40 -8.62
C TYR A 238 -0.95 -19.01 -7.23
N ILE A 239 -0.20 -20.10 -7.13
CA ILE A 239 0.20 -20.69 -5.84
C ILE A 239 1.06 -19.71 -5.04
N ASN A 240 2.03 -19.04 -5.67
CA ASN A 240 2.84 -18.03 -4.98
C ASN A 240 1.97 -16.89 -4.44
N TYR A 241 0.97 -16.44 -5.20
CA TYR A 241 -0.01 -15.46 -4.73
C TYR A 241 -0.80 -15.95 -3.51
N LEU A 242 -1.27 -17.21 -3.51
CA LEU A 242 -1.95 -17.81 -2.37
C LEU A 242 -1.06 -17.85 -1.12
N MET A 243 0.21 -18.21 -1.30
CA MET A 243 1.13 -18.41 -0.19
C MET A 243 1.64 -17.09 0.39
N GLU A 244 1.97 -16.11 -0.45
CA GLU A 244 2.60 -14.86 -0.03
C GLU A 244 1.57 -13.78 0.28
N GLU A 245 0.71 -13.46 -0.70
CA GLU A 245 -0.20 -12.32 -0.61
C GLU A 245 -1.44 -12.65 0.23
N ARG A 246 -2.05 -13.83 0.00
CA ARG A 246 -3.18 -14.31 0.80
C ARG A 246 -2.76 -14.91 2.15
N ARG A 247 -1.45 -14.94 2.44
CA ARG A 247 -0.87 -15.47 3.69
C ARG A 247 -1.30 -16.89 4.05
N ALA A 248 -1.59 -17.72 3.05
CA ALA A 248 -2.07 -19.08 3.26
C ALA A 248 -0.97 -20.08 3.70
N LYS A 249 0.30 -19.62 3.80
CA LYS A 249 1.43 -20.41 4.33
C LYS A 249 1.12 -21.11 5.65
N ASN A 250 0.41 -20.44 6.55
CA ASN A 250 0.03 -20.99 7.86
C ASN A 250 -0.98 -22.13 7.73
N ALA A 251 -1.98 -21.98 6.85
CA ALA A 251 -2.98 -23.00 6.58
C ALA A 251 -2.34 -24.23 5.90
N HIS A 252 -1.47 -24.01 4.92
CA HIS A 252 -0.70 -25.09 4.28
C HIS A 252 0.19 -25.83 5.29
N PHE A 253 0.90 -25.10 6.16
CA PHE A 253 1.73 -25.72 7.20
C PHE A 253 0.90 -26.55 8.19
N LEU A 254 -0.28 -26.06 8.56
CA LEU A 254 -1.21 -26.78 9.42
C LEU A 254 -1.71 -28.07 8.75
N ALA A 255 -2.04 -28.03 7.46
CA ALA A 255 -2.41 -29.21 6.68
C ALA A 255 -1.25 -30.23 6.61
N ALA A 256 -0.02 -29.76 6.36
CA ALA A 256 1.15 -30.61 6.17
C ALA A 256 1.65 -31.30 7.46
N LYS A 257 1.80 -30.55 8.57
CA LYS A 257 2.47 -31.04 9.79
C LYS A 257 1.51 -31.21 10.98
N GLY A 258 0.25 -30.81 10.81
CA GLY A 258 -0.80 -30.96 11.82
C GLY A 258 -0.71 -29.95 12.97
N MET A 259 -1.73 -30.01 13.84
CA MET A 259 -1.95 -29.01 14.88
C MET A 259 -0.82 -28.93 15.91
N ARG A 260 -0.18 -30.05 16.25
CA ARG A 260 0.89 -30.09 17.26
C ARG A 260 2.13 -29.33 16.80
N GLU A 261 2.60 -29.59 15.58
CA GLU A 261 3.76 -28.88 15.04
C GLU A 261 3.43 -27.41 14.76
N TYR A 262 2.22 -27.14 14.24
CA TYR A 262 1.75 -25.78 14.04
C TYR A 262 1.79 -24.96 15.33
N LYS A 263 1.22 -25.48 16.42
CA LYS A 263 1.26 -24.84 17.75
C LYS A 263 2.67 -24.59 18.26
N ASN A 264 3.61 -25.48 17.91
CA ASN A 264 4.98 -25.40 18.39
C ASN A 264 5.84 -24.39 17.62
N LYS A 265 5.72 -24.36 16.29
CA LYS A 265 6.65 -23.65 15.40
C LYS A 265 6.08 -22.37 14.78
N VAL A 266 4.78 -22.33 14.51
CA VAL A 266 4.15 -21.28 13.67
C VAL A 266 3.15 -20.44 14.44
N MET A 267 2.36 -21.06 15.31
CA MET A 267 1.36 -20.35 16.10
C MET A 267 2.04 -19.33 17.02
N VAL A 268 1.55 -18.09 16.99
CA VAL A 268 1.94 -17.07 17.95
C VAL A 268 1.49 -17.52 19.33
N LYS A 269 2.43 -17.87 20.20
CA LYS A 269 2.15 -18.39 21.56
C LYS A 269 1.77 -17.28 22.55
N GLY A 270 2.07 -16.04 22.20
CA GLY A 270 1.75 -14.85 22.98
C GLY A 270 2.57 -13.68 22.47
N SER A 271 1.92 -12.53 22.29
CA SER A 271 2.61 -11.26 22.13
C SER A 271 2.98 -10.77 23.54
N ARG A 272 4.28 -10.54 23.80
CA ARG A 272 4.73 -9.94 25.06
C ARG A 272 5.13 -8.51 24.78
N ASP A 273 4.41 -7.56 25.36
CA ASP A 273 4.90 -6.19 25.40
C ASP A 273 5.95 -6.06 26.51
N THR A 274 7.22 -6.07 26.11
CA THR A 274 8.34 -5.94 27.05
C THR A 274 8.59 -4.49 27.45
N LYS A 275 8.00 -3.50 26.76
CA LYS A 275 8.29 -2.08 26.99
C LYS A 275 7.45 -1.48 28.12
N SER A 276 6.25 -2.00 28.36
CA SER A 276 5.39 -1.61 29.49
C SER A 276 5.86 -2.15 30.85
N LEU A 277 6.69 -3.20 30.87
CA LEU A 277 7.26 -3.75 32.11
C LEU A 277 8.28 -2.77 32.71
N PRO A 278 8.27 -2.46 34.02
CA PRO A 278 9.32 -1.68 34.66
C PRO A 278 10.67 -2.44 34.67
N VAL A 279 11.79 -1.71 34.83
CA VAL A 279 13.12 -2.34 35.04
C VAL A 279 13.07 -3.16 36.32
N LEU A 280 13.62 -4.38 36.31
CA LEU A 280 13.46 -5.38 37.38
C LEU A 280 11.99 -5.78 37.64
N GLY A 281 11.06 -5.45 36.75
CA GLY A 281 9.67 -5.88 36.89
C GLY A 281 9.54 -7.39 36.81
N LEU A 282 10.04 -7.99 35.73
CA LEU A 282 9.96 -9.43 35.47
C LEU A 282 11.34 -10.02 35.22
N LEU A 283 11.82 -10.85 36.15
CA LEU A 283 13.04 -11.62 35.97
C LEU A 283 12.74 -13.03 35.46
N GLN A 284 13.46 -13.43 34.41
CA GLN A 284 13.42 -14.79 33.90
C GLN A 284 14.64 -15.56 34.36
N GLY A 285 14.44 -16.62 35.13
CA GLY A 285 15.49 -17.52 35.59
C GLY A 285 15.71 -18.66 34.60
N ASP A 286 16.96 -18.96 34.30
CA ASP A 286 17.34 -20.05 33.39
C ASP A 286 18.65 -20.73 33.82
N GLU A 287 18.85 -21.94 33.31
CA GLU A 287 20.04 -22.75 33.49
C GLU A 287 20.67 -23.06 32.13
N HIS A 288 21.94 -22.70 31.97
CA HIS A 288 22.70 -22.97 30.76
C HIS A 288 23.87 -23.91 31.04
N THR A 289 23.95 -25.04 30.33
CA THR A 289 25.13 -25.92 30.38
C THR A 289 26.13 -25.47 29.34
N PHE A 290 27.35 -25.12 29.76
CA PHE A 290 28.40 -24.74 28.82
C PHE A 290 28.91 -25.94 28.03
N ASP A 291 29.23 -25.72 26.76
CA ASP A 291 29.84 -26.74 25.91
C ASP A 291 31.38 -26.70 25.97
N CYS A 292 31.92 -26.63 27.18
CA CYS A 292 33.36 -26.73 27.43
C CYS A 292 33.63 -27.64 28.63
N TRP A 293 34.81 -28.26 28.63
CA TRP A 293 35.27 -29.10 29.75
C TRP A 293 36.14 -28.27 30.69
N VAL A 294 35.85 -28.35 31.98
CA VAL A 294 36.60 -27.65 33.04
C VAL A 294 37.02 -28.66 34.11
N ALA A 295 38.23 -28.49 34.63
CA ALA A 295 38.72 -29.27 35.77
C ALA A 295 38.03 -28.80 37.06
N PHE A 296 37.36 -29.72 37.75
CA PHE A 296 36.67 -29.48 39.00
C PHE A 296 37.24 -30.36 40.12
N THR A 297 37.70 -29.71 41.18
CA THR A 297 38.20 -30.38 42.38
C THR A 297 37.04 -30.62 43.34
N HIS A 298 36.72 -31.89 43.58
CA HIS A 298 35.73 -32.28 44.58
C HIS A 298 36.22 -31.94 46.00
N PRO A 299 35.31 -31.81 46.99
CA PRO A 299 35.68 -31.59 48.39
C PRO A 299 36.62 -32.66 48.97
N ASN A 300 36.65 -33.85 48.38
CA ASN A 300 37.55 -34.95 48.75
C ASN A 300 38.93 -34.88 48.06
N GLY A 301 39.25 -33.80 47.34
CA GLY A 301 40.53 -33.59 46.65
C GLY A 301 40.65 -34.23 45.26
N LYS A 302 39.68 -35.03 44.82
CA LYS A 302 39.70 -35.65 43.47
C LYS A 302 39.39 -34.61 42.39
N VAL A 303 40.20 -34.55 41.34
CA VAL A 303 39.94 -33.70 40.16
C VAL A 303 39.20 -34.49 39.08
N THR A 304 38.11 -33.93 38.55
CA THR A 304 37.38 -34.50 37.40
C THR A 304 37.07 -33.45 36.35
N ALA A 305 36.98 -33.85 35.09
CA ALA A 305 36.50 -32.98 34.03
C ALA A 305 34.96 -32.95 34.03
N ILE A 306 34.36 -31.77 34.09
CA ILE A 306 32.91 -31.57 34.04
C ILE A 306 32.55 -30.52 32.99
N LYS A 307 31.30 -30.56 32.52
CA LYS A 307 30.68 -29.42 31.82
C LYS A 307 29.98 -28.54 32.87
N PRO A 308 30.46 -27.31 33.12
CA PRO A 308 29.86 -26.44 34.13
C PRO A 308 28.50 -25.91 33.66
N ARG A 309 27.66 -25.53 34.62
CA ARG A 309 26.36 -24.94 34.38
C ARG A 309 26.26 -23.56 34.99
N LEU A 310 25.74 -22.59 34.24
CA LEU A 310 25.42 -21.24 34.70
C LEU A 310 23.96 -21.17 35.08
N VAL A 311 23.69 -20.73 36.30
CA VAL A 311 22.35 -20.35 36.76
C VAL A 311 22.35 -18.83 36.91
N GLY A 312 21.33 -18.17 36.38
CA GLY A 312 21.19 -16.73 36.55
C GLY A 312 19.84 -16.22 36.08
N TRP A 313 19.69 -14.91 36.17
CA TRP A 313 18.42 -14.21 35.94
C TRP A 313 18.60 -13.15 34.85
N VAL A 314 17.66 -13.07 33.92
CA VAL A 314 17.63 -12.03 32.90
C VAL A 314 16.44 -11.12 33.16
N ASP A 315 16.66 -9.82 33.27
CA ASP A 315 15.56 -8.86 33.27
C ASP A 315 14.90 -8.78 31.90
N THR A 316 13.58 -8.97 31.85
CA THR A 316 12.83 -9.07 30.59
C THR A 316 12.82 -7.73 29.83
N ARG A 317 12.84 -6.60 30.55
CA ARG A 317 12.87 -5.25 29.96
C ARG A 317 14.26 -4.89 29.45
N SER A 318 15.26 -4.88 30.33
CA SER A 318 16.61 -4.40 30.01
C SER A 318 17.54 -5.44 29.40
N ARG A 319 17.20 -6.73 29.48
CA ARG A 319 18.04 -7.87 29.09
C ARG A 319 19.37 -7.98 29.86
N VAL A 320 19.52 -7.27 30.96
CA VAL A 320 20.69 -7.38 31.85
C VAL A 320 20.66 -8.74 32.54
N PHE A 321 21.81 -9.42 32.53
CA PHE A 321 22.04 -10.67 33.25
C PHE A 321 22.47 -10.37 34.69
N LEU A 322 21.80 -11.00 35.66
CA LEU A 322 21.97 -10.75 37.09
C LEU A 322 22.06 -12.09 37.84
N GLY A 323 22.71 -12.06 39.00
CA GLY A 323 22.73 -13.21 39.91
C GLY A 323 23.44 -14.44 39.34
N ASP A 324 24.49 -14.25 38.56
CA ASP A 324 25.26 -15.32 37.92
C ASP A 324 25.93 -16.25 38.96
N ILE A 325 25.68 -17.56 38.85
CA ILE A 325 26.35 -18.60 39.64
C ILE A 325 26.75 -19.74 38.71
N ILE A 326 28.05 -20.06 38.68
CA ILE A 326 28.57 -21.24 37.98
C ILE A 326 28.65 -22.41 38.96
N CYS A 327 28.10 -23.56 38.57
CA CYS A 327 28.03 -24.74 39.40
C CYS A 327 28.19 -26.04 38.59
N ARG A 328 28.43 -27.16 39.26
CA ARG A 328 28.50 -28.49 38.62
C ARG A 328 27.11 -29.04 38.27
N HIS A 329 26.16 -28.88 39.19
CA HIS A 329 24.76 -29.27 39.04
C HIS A 329 23.92 -28.14 39.58
N ALA A 330 22.95 -27.65 38.82
CA ALA A 330 21.97 -26.73 39.37
C ALA A 330 21.03 -27.48 40.29
N ASN A 331 20.66 -26.82 41.39
CA ASN A 331 19.63 -27.29 42.29
C ASN A 331 18.85 -26.07 42.81
N SER A 332 17.77 -26.33 43.54
CA SER A 332 16.90 -25.28 44.09
C SER A 332 17.65 -24.31 45.01
N GLN A 333 18.67 -24.78 45.73
CA GLN A 333 19.46 -23.95 46.63
C GLN A 333 20.37 -22.98 45.87
N ILE A 334 20.99 -23.43 44.78
CA ILE A 334 21.79 -22.59 43.88
C ILE A 334 20.93 -21.53 43.22
N LEU A 335 19.70 -21.88 42.82
CA LEU A 335 18.75 -20.90 42.30
C LEU A 335 18.38 -19.84 43.37
N LYS A 336 18.13 -20.24 44.61
CA LYS A 336 17.90 -19.29 45.72
C LYS A 336 19.10 -18.37 45.94
N LEU A 337 20.32 -18.92 45.93
CA LEU A 337 21.55 -18.14 46.05
C LEU A 337 21.71 -17.15 44.89
N SER A 338 21.39 -17.58 43.67
CA SER A 338 21.44 -16.71 42.48
C SER A 338 20.47 -15.53 42.62
N LEU A 339 19.27 -15.78 43.13
CA LEU A 339 18.27 -14.73 43.40
C LEU A 339 18.71 -13.79 44.52
N LEU A 340 19.32 -14.31 45.60
CA LEU A 340 19.88 -13.45 46.66
C LEU A 340 20.96 -12.53 46.11
N LYS A 341 21.81 -13.01 45.19
CA LYS A 341 22.80 -12.20 44.49
C LYS A 341 22.14 -11.13 43.60
N VAL A 342 20.95 -11.37 43.05
CA VAL A 342 20.16 -10.32 42.37
C VAL A 342 19.64 -9.28 43.35
N ILE A 343 19.07 -9.70 44.50
CA ILE A 343 18.43 -8.79 45.45
C ILE A 343 19.46 -7.88 46.13
N TYR A 344 20.60 -8.44 46.53
CA TYR A 344 21.63 -7.74 47.31
C TYR A 344 22.82 -7.25 46.46
N GLY A 345 22.86 -7.57 45.18
CA GLY A 345 23.93 -7.13 44.27
C GLY A 345 23.76 -5.68 43.81
N THR A 346 24.73 -5.17 43.08
CA THR A 346 24.65 -3.90 42.33
C THR A 346 24.74 -4.23 40.84
N PRO A 347 23.80 -3.78 39.98
CA PRO A 347 22.70 -2.83 40.18
C PRO A 347 21.38 -3.46 40.71
N GLY A 348 21.48 -4.50 41.55
CA GLY A 348 20.39 -5.36 41.99
C GLY A 348 19.25 -4.68 42.77
N GLY A 349 18.19 -5.45 43.01
CA GLY A 349 16.97 -5.00 43.67
C GLY A 349 15.92 -6.11 43.74
N VAL A 350 14.81 -5.84 44.45
CA VAL A 350 13.71 -6.81 44.61
C VAL A 350 12.80 -6.75 43.37
N PRO A 351 12.67 -7.85 42.61
CA PRO A 351 11.82 -7.87 41.43
C PRO A 351 10.34 -7.99 41.80
N GLN A 352 9.45 -7.52 40.92
CA GLN A 352 8.01 -7.63 41.13
C GLN A 352 7.46 -9.03 40.82
N TRP A 353 8.01 -9.68 39.79
CA TRP A 353 7.63 -11.03 39.37
C TRP A 353 8.85 -11.86 38.97
N LEU A 354 8.77 -13.16 39.25
CA LEU A 354 9.74 -14.17 38.83
C LEU A 354 9.09 -15.12 37.84
N LEU A 355 9.76 -15.35 36.71
CA LEU A 355 9.42 -16.36 35.73
C LEU A 355 10.50 -17.43 35.73
N ILE A 356 10.14 -18.63 36.16
CA ILE A 356 11.02 -19.81 36.11
C ILE A 356 10.33 -20.82 35.19
N ASP A 357 11.03 -21.28 34.15
CA ASP A 357 10.48 -22.31 33.28
C ASP A 357 10.41 -23.65 34.04
N ASN A 358 9.28 -24.34 33.95
CA ASN A 358 8.96 -25.53 34.74
C ASN A 358 9.62 -26.80 34.17
N GLY A 359 10.94 -26.77 34.04
CA GLY A 359 11.78 -27.93 33.73
C GLY A 359 11.70 -29.04 34.79
N LYS A 360 12.04 -30.28 34.40
CA LYS A 360 11.93 -31.51 35.22
C LYS A 360 12.58 -31.40 36.61
N ASP A 361 13.63 -30.60 36.76
CA ASP A 361 14.43 -30.49 37.99
C ASP A 361 13.83 -29.54 39.05
N TYR A 362 12.79 -28.77 38.71
CA TYR A 362 12.09 -27.87 39.63
C TYR A 362 10.89 -28.52 40.34
N ASN A 363 10.61 -29.80 40.06
CA ASN A 363 9.49 -30.57 40.61
C ASN A 363 9.86 -31.46 41.80
N ALA A 364 10.97 -31.19 42.50
CA ALA A 364 11.21 -31.86 43.77
C ALA A 364 10.06 -31.53 44.73
N LYS A 365 9.45 -32.56 45.32
CA LYS A 365 8.33 -32.47 46.29
C LYS A 365 8.58 -31.40 47.36
N ASP A 366 9.84 -31.23 47.73
CA ASP A 366 10.35 -30.34 48.76
C ASP A 366 10.13 -28.85 48.46
N LEU A 367 9.93 -28.46 47.20
CA LEU A 367 9.71 -27.06 46.81
C LEU A 367 8.24 -26.64 46.80
N THR A 368 7.30 -27.57 46.62
CA THR A 368 5.91 -27.19 46.33
C THR A 368 4.82 -28.00 47.04
N GLY A 369 5.20 -28.99 47.86
CA GLY A 369 4.29 -29.70 48.77
C GLY A 369 3.24 -30.63 48.13
N ILE A 370 3.09 -30.64 46.80
CA ILE A 370 2.04 -31.39 46.09
C ILE A 370 2.65 -32.35 45.06
N LYS A 371 2.10 -33.57 44.94
CA LYS A 371 2.56 -34.58 43.97
C LYS A 371 2.21 -34.18 42.52
N ARG A 372 3.12 -34.47 41.59
CA ARG A 372 3.00 -34.15 40.15
C ARG A 372 1.76 -34.73 39.47
N SER A 373 1.30 -35.91 39.89
CA SER A 373 0.11 -36.58 39.36
C SER A 373 -1.18 -35.80 39.64
N GLU A 374 -1.28 -35.17 40.81
CA GLU A 374 -2.46 -34.43 41.27
C GLU A 374 -2.61 -33.08 40.55
N ARG A 375 -1.50 -32.49 40.08
CA ARG A 375 -1.52 -31.25 39.26
C ARG A 375 -2.00 -31.46 37.84
N LYS A 376 -1.67 -32.60 37.23
CA LYS A 376 -2.09 -32.91 35.85
C LYS A 376 -3.60 -33.08 35.74
N GLN A 377 -4.23 -33.73 36.72
CA GLN A 377 -5.69 -33.91 36.75
C GLN A 377 -6.46 -32.59 36.85
N LYS A 378 -5.91 -31.55 37.48
CA LYS A 378 -6.54 -30.21 37.52
C LYS A 378 -6.40 -29.39 36.23
N LYS A 379 -5.41 -29.68 35.38
CA LYS A 379 -5.11 -28.88 34.17
C LYS A 379 -5.76 -29.39 32.88
N GLU A 380 -6.35 -30.58 32.88
CA GLU A 380 -6.87 -31.17 31.64
C GLU A 380 -8.27 -30.71 31.24
N LEU A 381 -8.97 -29.85 32.01
CA LEU A 381 -10.35 -29.46 31.67
C LEU A 381 -10.78 -28.00 31.88
N GLN A 382 -9.88 -27.05 32.19
CA GLN A 382 -10.29 -25.64 32.27
C GLN A 382 -9.21 -24.71 31.72
N PHE A 383 -9.63 -23.73 30.91
CA PHE A 383 -8.90 -22.48 30.77
C PHE A 383 -8.59 -21.99 32.20
N ASP A 384 -7.33 -21.65 32.49
CA ASP A 384 -6.96 -21.10 33.80
C ASP A 384 -7.89 -19.90 34.10
N GLU A 385 -8.79 -20.04 35.09
CA GLU A 385 -9.69 -18.96 35.49
C GLU A 385 -8.93 -17.78 36.10
N GLU A 386 -7.64 -17.94 36.42
CA GLU A 386 -6.74 -16.84 36.77
C GLU A 386 -6.25 -16.00 35.57
N THR A 387 -6.62 -16.37 34.33
CA THR A 387 -6.52 -15.48 33.15
C THR A 387 -7.79 -14.67 32.85
N LYS A 388 -8.80 -14.67 33.74
CA LYS A 388 -9.98 -13.77 33.64
C LYS A 388 -9.75 -12.34 34.16
N GLY A 389 -8.50 -11.92 34.35
CA GLY A 389 -8.16 -10.55 34.76
C GLY A 389 -7.56 -9.64 33.67
N PHE A 390 -7.19 -10.17 32.49
CA PHE A 390 -6.32 -9.46 31.54
C PHE A 390 -6.80 -9.48 30.08
N LEU A 391 -8.11 -9.63 29.87
CA LEU A 391 -8.73 -9.46 28.56
C LEU A 391 -9.94 -8.52 28.71
N SER A 392 -9.71 -7.22 28.56
CA SER A 392 -10.78 -6.32 28.11
C SER A 392 -10.90 -6.49 26.60
N THR A 393 -11.97 -7.13 26.15
CA THR A 393 -12.43 -7.07 24.76
C THR A 393 -12.81 -5.62 24.45
N CYS A 394 -12.04 -4.95 23.58
CA CYS A 394 -12.55 -3.80 22.86
C CYS A 394 -13.37 -4.32 21.68
N THR A 395 -14.64 -3.95 21.66
CA THR A 395 -15.57 -4.05 20.52
C THR A 395 -15.03 -3.40 19.27
#